data_AF-A0A430UH73-F1
#
_entry.id   AF-A0A430UH73-F1
#
_cell.length_a   1.000
_cell.length_b   1.000
_cell.length_c   1.000
_cell.angle_alpha   90.00
_cell.angle_beta   90.00
_cell.angle_gamma   90.00
#
_symmetry.space_group_name_H-M   'P 1'
#
loop_
_entity.id
_entity.type
_entity.pdbx_description
1 polymer ?
#
loop_
_entity_poly.entity_id
_entity_poly.type
_entity_poly.pdbx_seq_one_letter_code
_entity_poly.pdbx_strand_id
1 'polypeptide(L)'
;MTRYDPQHHRPLRSKRYDYTQPAAYFITICAHGRAPLFGEVVDGEMRLNAMGEIVRACWHEIPDHFQHVELDAFVVMPNHVHGIVCIVDNVGATHHTPHHLYNSPKPDGGEP
;
A
#
# COMPACT_ATOMS: atom_id res chain seq x y z
N MET A 1 -6.83 -28.49 -18.64
CA MET A 1 -6.32 -27.10 -18.69
C MET A 1 -7.52 -26.17 -18.81
N THR A 2 -8.02 -25.65 -17.69
CA THR A 2 -9.18 -24.75 -17.68
C THR A 2 -8.72 -23.38 -18.13
N ARG A 3 -9.34 -22.85 -19.18
CA ARG A 3 -9.02 -21.55 -19.79
C ARG A 3 -9.24 -20.43 -18.77
N TYR A 4 -8.31 -19.48 -18.70
CA TYR A 4 -8.46 -18.23 -17.97
C TYR A 4 -9.61 -17.43 -18.59
N ASP A 5 -10.69 -17.21 -17.83
CA ASP A 5 -11.83 -16.38 -18.21
C ASP A 5 -11.66 -14.96 -17.61
N PRO A 6 -11.38 -13.94 -18.45
CA PRO A 6 -11.15 -12.56 -18.00
C PRO A 6 -12.42 -11.85 -17.45
N GLN A 7 -13.61 -12.47 -17.51
CA GLN A 7 -14.87 -11.83 -17.10
C GLN A 7 -15.20 -11.96 -15.61
N HIS A 8 -14.42 -12.74 -14.85
CA HIS A 8 -14.60 -12.91 -13.40
C HIS A 8 -13.64 -12.03 -12.59
N HIS A 9 -13.73 -10.71 -12.75
CA HIS A 9 -12.97 -9.77 -11.92
C HIS A 9 -13.49 -9.82 -10.47
N ARG A 10 -12.78 -10.53 -9.60
CA ARG A 10 -13.05 -10.46 -8.16
C ARG A 10 -12.60 -9.08 -7.65
N PRO A 11 -13.46 -8.33 -6.94
CA PRO A 11 -13.04 -7.07 -6.35
C PRO A 11 -11.88 -7.33 -5.37
N LEU A 12 -10.83 -6.53 -5.47
CA LEU A 12 -9.66 -6.59 -4.57
C LEU A 12 -10.06 -6.33 -3.10
N ARG A 13 -11.12 -5.53 -2.90
CA ARG A 13 -11.68 -5.23 -1.56
C ARG A 13 -12.88 -6.11 -1.28
N SER A 14 -12.91 -6.71 -0.09
CA SER A 14 -14.05 -7.48 0.40
C SER A 14 -15.21 -6.54 0.68
N LYS A 15 -16.35 -6.75 0.02
CA LYS A 15 -17.54 -5.89 0.17
C LYS A 15 -18.17 -5.90 1.57
N ARG A 16 -17.86 -6.92 2.38
CA ARG A 16 -18.44 -7.12 3.72
C ARG A 16 -17.49 -6.70 4.85
N TYR A 17 -16.31 -6.21 4.51
CA TYR A 17 -15.34 -5.74 5.49
C TYR A 17 -15.42 -4.22 5.59
N ASP A 18 -15.59 -3.73 6.82
CA ASP A 18 -15.57 -2.30 7.11
C ASP A 18 -14.12 -1.83 7.28
N TYR A 19 -13.59 -1.20 6.23
CA TYR A 19 -12.22 -0.71 6.19
C TYR A 19 -12.00 0.61 6.94
N THR A 20 -13.03 1.13 7.62
CA THR A 20 -12.85 2.29 8.50
C THR A 20 -12.32 1.88 9.87
N GLN A 21 -12.54 0.62 10.27
CA GLN A 21 -12.10 0.12 11.56
C GLN A 21 -10.58 -0.09 11.62
N PRO A 22 -9.97 0.13 12.79
CA PRO A 22 -8.59 -0.26 13.05
C PRO A 22 -8.31 -1.72 12.71
N ALA A 23 -7.20 -1.98 12.02
CA ALA A 23 -6.83 -3.31 11.56
C ALA A 23 -5.34 -3.44 11.24
N ALA A 24 -4.84 -4.67 11.28
CA ALA A 24 -3.52 -5.04 10.83
C ALA A 24 -3.55 -5.52 9.37
N TYR A 25 -2.60 -5.05 8.57
CA TYR A 25 -2.46 -5.38 7.16
C TYR A 25 -1.09 -5.98 6.90
N PHE A 26 -1.07 -7.22 6.40
CA PHE A 26 0.15 -7.80 5.83
C PHE A 26 0.35 -7.25 4.42
N ILE A 27 1.50 -6.62 4.19
CA ILE A 27 1.87 -6.05 2.91
C ILE A 27 3.12 -6.73 2.34
N THR A 28 3.13 -6.85 1.02
CA THR A 28 4.29 -7.33 0.26
C THR A 28 4.57 -6.32 -0.84
N ILE A 29 5.77 -5.75 -0.85
CA ILE A 29 6.22 -4.82 -1.89
C ILE A 29 7.34 -5.50 -2.66
N CYS A 30 7.14 -5.74 -3.95
CA CYS A 30 8.15 -6.34 -4.82
C CYS A 30 8.87 -5.26 -5.62
N ALA A 31 10.20 -5.37 -5.74
CA ALA A 31 10.97 -4.61 -6.72
C ALA A 31 10.48 -4.93 -8.14
N HIS A 32 10.62 -3.95 -9.04
CA HIS A 32 10.24 -4.12 -10.43
C HIS A 32 10.98 -5.33 -11.05
N GLY A 33 10.23 -6.18 -11.76
CA GLY A 33 10.77 -7.41 -12.35
C GLY A 33 11.34 -8.41 -11.33
N ARG A 34 11.09 -8.24 -10.02
CA ARG A 34 11.70 -9.01 -8.92
C ARG A 34 13.24 -8.95 -8.93
N ALA A 35 13.81 -7.83 -9.39
CA ALA A 35 15.25 -7.61 -9.36
C ALA A 35 15.80 -7.56 -7.91
N PRO A 36 16.94 -8.19 -7.59
CA PRO A 36 17.53 -8.24 -6.25
C PRO A 36 18.23 -6.92 -5.88
N LEU A 37 17.46 -5.84 -5.77
CA LEU A 37 17.98 -4.48 -5.57
C LEU A 37 18.41 -4.17 -4.14
N PHE A 38 17.92 -4.92 -3.15
CA PHE A 38 18.05 -4.59 -1.73
C PHE A 38 19.23 -5.29 -1.04
N GLY A 39 19.93 -6.16 -1.74
CA GLY A 39 21.05 -6.92 -1.22
C GLY A 39 20.99 -8.38 -1.65
N GLU A 40 21.60 -9.24 -0.85
CA GLU A 40 21.70 -10.68 -1.13
C GLU A 40 21.57 -11.50 0.15
N VAL A 41 21.28 -12.79 0.00
CA VAL A 41 21.30 -13.74 1.10
C VAL A 41 22.59 -14.53 1.04
N VAL A 42 23.39 -14.49 2.10
CA VAL A 42 24.63 -15.27 2.22
C VAL A 42 24.58 -16.06 3.51
N ASP A 43 24.82 -17.37 3.42
CA ASP A 43 24.73 -18.30 4.56
C ASP A 43 23.37 -18.29 5.28
N GLY A 44 22.30 -18.00 4.54
CA GLY A 44 20.93 -17.95 5.08
C GLY A 44 20.56 -16.61 5.72
N GLU A 45 21.49 -15.66 5.79
CA GLU A 45 21.27 -14.34 6.36
C GLU A 45 21.16 -13.26 5.28
N MET A 46 20.21 -12.34 5.45
CA MET A 46 20.07 -11.20 4.56
C MET A 46 21.19 -10.18 4.82
N ARG A 47 22.00 -9.90 3.80
CA ARG A 47 22.98 -8.83 3.78
C ARG A 47 22.43 -7.66 2.97
N LEU A 48 22.01 -6.60 3.66
CA LEU A 48 21.50 -5.39 3.02
C LEU A 48 22.64 -4.64 2.31
N ASN A 49 22.35 -4.13 1.12
CA ASN A 49 23.17 -3.10 0.49
C ASN A 49 22.63 -1.71 0.84
N ALA A 50 23.22 -0.65 0.29
CA ALA A 50 22.78 0.73 0.55
C ALA A 50 21.28 0.97 0.25
N MET A 51 20.72 0.34 -0.78
CA MET A 51 19.29 0.48 -1.11
C MET A 51 18.41 -0.30 -0.12
N GLY A 52 18.83 -1.50 0.30
CA GLY A 52 18.13 -2.26 1.34
C GLY A 52 18.11 -1.53 2.68
N GLU A 53 19.19 -0.82 2.99
CA GLU A 53 19.29 0.03 4.18
C GLU A 53 18.33 1.22 4.13
N ILE A 54 18.22 1.88 2.97
CA ILE A 54 17.22 2.94 2.76
C ILE A 54 15.81 2.39 2.92
N VAL A 55 15.51 1.23 2.33
CA VAL A 55 14.19 0.57 2.49
C VAL A 55 13.88 0.28 3.97
N ARG A 56 14.87 -0.23 4.72
CA ARG A 56 14.73 -0.47 6.16
C ARG A 56 14.46 0.83 6.91
N ALA A 57 15.21 1.90 6.65
CA ALA A 57 15.03 3.19 7.30
C ALA A 57 13.64 3.78 7.00
N CYS A 58 13.28 3.89 5.72
CA CYS A 58 11.98 4.41 5.30
C CYS A 58 10.81 3.61 5.89
N TRP A 59 10.96 2.28 6.07
CA TRP A 59 9.93 1.49 6.74
C TRP A 59 9.75 1.94 8.20
N HIS A 60 10.84 2.08 8.96
CA HIS A 60 10.78 2.47 10.37
C HIS A 60 10.33 3.94 10.57
N GLU A 61 10.48 4.79 9.56
CA GLU A 61 10.00 6.17 9.56
C GLU A 61 8.48 6.30 9.28
N ILE A 62 7.78 5.20 8.92
CA ILE A 62 6.35 5.25 8.61
C ILE A 62 5.52 5.88 9.76
N PRO A 63 5.68 5.47 11.04
CA PRO A 63 4.96 6.09 12.16
C PRO A 63 5.26 7.58 12.35
N ASP A 64 6.48 8.02 12.01
CA ASP A 64 6.87 9.43 12.09
C ASP A 64 6.13 10.28 11.05
N HIS A 65 5.79 9.69 9.90
CA HIS A 65 4.98 10.32 8.86
C HIS A 65 3.46 10.19 9.10
N PHE A 66 3.03 9.10 9.74
CA PHE A 66 1.62 8.77 9.94
C PHE A 66 1.36 8.38 11.39
N GLN A 67 0.90 9.34 12.20
CA GLN A 67 0.69 9.18 13.65
C GLN A 67 -0.30 8.07 14.04
N HIS A 68 -1.16 7.62 13.12
CA HIS A 68 -2.16 6.58 13.35
C HIS A 68 -1.70 5.20 12.85
N VAL A 69 -0.41 5.05 12.57
CA VAL A 69 0.20 3.83 12.07
C VAL A 69 1.21 3.30 13.09
N GLU A 70 1.04 2.04 13.44
CA GLU A 70 2.02 1.24 14.16
C GLU A 70 2.59 0.16 13.23
N LEU A 71 3.82 -0.27 13.51
CA LEU A 71 4.50 -1.33 12.78
C LEU A 71 4.65 -2.57 13.64
N ASP A 72 4.52 -3.73 13.02
CA ASP A 72 4.85 -5.03 13.61
C ASP A 72 5.90 -5.72 12.72
N ALA A 73 5.89 -7.06 12.62
CA ALA A 73 6.89 -7.85 11.92
C ALA A 73 7.20 -7.30 10.52
N PHE A 74 8.50 -7.22 10.22
CA PHE A 74 9.03 -6.67 8.98
C PHE A 74 10.31 -7.41 8.57
N VAL A 75 10.45 -7.67 7.28
CA VAL A 75 11.68 -8.23 6.70
C VAL A 75 11.93 -7.69 5.30
N VAL A 76 13.19 -7.34 5.04
CA VAL A 76 13.69 -7.03 3.69
C VAL A 76 14.34 -8.29 3.13
N MET A 77 13.93 -8.68 1.94
CA MET A 77 14.52 -9.75 1.13
C MET A 77 15.20 -9.11 -0.09
N PRO A 78 16.06 -9.81 -0.86
CA PRO A 78 16.82 -9.21 -1.95
C PRO A 78 15.98 -8.40 -2.94
N ASN A 79 14.77 -8.86 -3.27
CA ASN A 79 13.92 -8.26 -4.30
C ASN A 79 12.51 -7.88 -3.81
N HIS A 80 12.22 -8.01 -2.53
CA HIS A 80 10.90 -7.68 -1.99
C HIS A 80 10.99 -7.43 -0.49
N VAL A 81 9.90 -6.90 0.05
CA VAL A 81 9.75 -6.57 1.45
C VAL A 81 8.42 -7.14 1.91
N HIS A 82 8.41 -7.71 3.10
CA HIS A 82 7.20 -8.09 3.81
C HIS A 82 7.10 -7.28 5.08
N GLY A 83 5.88 -6.87 5.44
CA GLY A 83 5.67 -6.41 6.79
C GLY A 83 4.21 -6.22 7.16
N ILE A 84 3.98 -5.93 8.43
CA ILE A 84 2.67 -5.70 9.00
C ILE A 84 2.56 -4.22 9.38
N VAL A 85 1.51 -3.58 8.87
CA VAL A 85 1.14 -2.21 9.19
C VAL A 85 -0.19 -2.23 9.93
N CYS A 86 -0.23 -1.66 11.12
CA CYS A 86 -1.42 -1.55 11.95
C CYS A 86 -1.96 -0.12 11.87
N ILE A 87 -3.16 0.06 11.35
CA ILE A 87 -3.87 1.33 11.42
C ILE A 87 -4.69 1.28 12.70
N VAL A 88 -4.34 2.10 13.70
CA VAL A 88 -4.82 1.93 15.08
C VAL A 88 -6.00 2.82 15.44
N ASP A 89 -6.22 3.90 14.70
CA ASP A 89 -7.35 4.80 14.90
C ASP A 89 -8.32 4.77 13.74
N ASN A 90 -9.54 5.20 14.02
CA ASN A 90 -10.55 5.45 13.02
C ASN A 90 -10.17 6.74 12.26
N VAL A 91 -9.23 6.62 11.32
CA VAL A 91 -8.68 7.75 10.53
C VAL A 91 -9.66 8.35 9.54
N GLY A 92 -10.96 8.06 9.69
CA GLY A 92 -12.07 8.60 8.91
C GLY A 92 -11.70 8.66 7.44
N ALA A 93 -11.60 7.51 6.77
CA ALA A 93 -11.09 7.39 5.40
C ALA A 93 -11.71 8.44 4.47
N THR A 94 -11.08 9.61 4.38
CA THR A 94 -11.41 10.62 3.40
C THR A 94 -10.92 10.05 2.09
N HIS A 95 -11.85 9.58 1.28
CA HIS A 95 -11.59 9.20 -0.09
C HIS A 95 -11.02 10.44 -0.77
N HIS A 96 -9.69 10.60 -0.79
CA HIS A 96 -9.02 11.55 -1.65
C HIS A 96 -9.25 11.05 -3.08
N THR A 97 -10.42 11.37 -3.61
CA THR A 97 -10.63 11.44 -5.04
C THR A 97 -9.58 12.40 -5.59
N PRO A 98 -8.95 12.10 -6.74
CA PRO A 98 -8.22 13.12 -7.46
C PRO A 98 -9.13 14.34 -7.55
N HIS A 99 -8.63 15.50 -7.11
CA HIS A 99 -9.39 16.74 -7.08
C HIS A 99 -10.08 16.90 -8.44
N HIS A 100 -11.42 16.79 -8.46
CA HIS A 100 -12.23 17.00 -9.66
C HIS A 100 -12.10 18.48 -10.02
N LEU A 101 -11.04 18.85 -10.73
CA LEU A 101 -10.93 20.11 -11.45
C LEU A 101 -11.77 20.02 -12.73
N TYR A 102 -13.07 19.73 -12.60
CA TYR A 102 -14.06 20.10 -13.60
C TYR A 102 -15.47 19.95 -13.02
N ASN A 103 -15.93 21.00 -12.36
CA ASN A 103 -17.36 21.30 -12.32
C ASN A 103 -17.52 22.81 -12.21
N SER A 104 -17.40 23.50 -13.35
CA SER A 104 -17.89 24.88 -13.45
C SER A 104 -19.41 24.84 -13.35
N PRO A 105 -20.05 25.75 -12.59
CA PRO A 105 -21.51 25.81 -12.53
C PRO A 105 -22.06 26.17 -13.91
N LYS A 106 -23.10 25.47 -14.34
CA LYS A 106 -23.92 25.87 -15.49
C LYS A 106 -24.68 27.14 -15.08
N PRO A 107 -24.60 28.26 -15.82
CA PRO A 107 -25.40 29.43 -15.49
C PRO A 107 -26.88 29.11 -15.72
N ASP A 108 -27.68 29.43 -14.70
CA ASP A 108 -29.12 29.29 -14.66
C ASP A 108 -29.82 30.37 -15.49
N GLY A 109 -30.92 29.98 -16.13
CA GLY A 109 -32.08 30.79 -16.46
C GLY A 109 -31.94 32.06 -17.29
N GLY A 110 -32.50 32.03 -18.50
CA GLY A 110 -32.98 33.21 -19.22
C GLY A 110 -34.10 32.85 -20.19
N GLU A 111 -35.31 32.71 -19.66
CA GLU A 111 -36.59 32.72 -20.40
C GLU A 111 -36.77 34.08 -21.12
N PRO A 112 -37.60 34.15 -22.19
CA PRO A 112 -39.07 34.03 -22.05
C PRO A 112 -39.74 32.95 -22.90
#